data_AF-A0A5N6U6B5-F1
#
_entry.id   AF-A0A5N6U6B5-F1
#
_cell.length_a   1.000
_cell.length_b   1.000
_cell.length_c   1.000
_cell.angle_alpha   90.00
_cell.angle_beta   90.00
_cell.angle_gamma   90.00
#
_symmetry.space_group_name_H-M   'P 1'
#
loop_
_entity.id
_entity.type
_entity.pdbx_description
1 polymer ?
#
loop_
_entity_poly.entity_id
_entity_poly.type
_entity_poly.pdbx_seq_one_letter_code
_entity_poly.pdbx_strand_id
1 'polypeptide(L)'
;MLSGHLLGRTMIGKVPNEVTYAEIRIHLESIPLPRKGVSPEENCVSWTRSAIQKLQEKGLAEQFGIDRFMADSLAFADQRMKSPDSTANIINYTSRPM
;
A
#
# COMPACT_ATOMS: atom_id res chain seq x y z
N MET A 1 -24.22 8.87 -5.24
CA MET A 1 -22.86 9.13 -4.74
C MET A 1 -22.33 7.84 -4.14
N LEU A 2 -21.29 7.25 -4.71
CA LEU A 2 -20.54 6.20 -4.00
C LEU A 2 -19.69 6.94 -2.97
N SER A 3 -20.14 6.99 -1.71
CA SER A 3 -19.27 7.45 -0.63
C SER A 3 -18.09 6.47 -0.55
N GLY A 4 -16.87 6.95 -0.77
CA GLY A 4 -15.67 6.12 -0.59
C GLY A 4 -15.53 5.77 0.89
N HIS A 5 -15.96 4.57 1.28
CA HIS A 5 -15.74 4.06 2.62
C HIS A 5 -14.40 3.33 2.67
N LEU A 6 -13.50 3.72 3.57
CA LEU A 6 -12.23 3.05 3.78
C LEU A 6 -12.46 1.64 4.33
N LEU A 7 -12.19 0.61 3.52
CA LEU A 7 -12.40 -0.79 3.90
C LEU A 7 -11.41 -1.26 4.99
N GLY A 8 -10.14 -0.88 4.87
CA GLY A 8 -9.12 -1.31 5.82
C GLY A 8 -7.76 -0.68 5.53
N ARG A 9 -6.80 -0.92 6.41
CA ARG A 9 -5.43 -0.44 6.29
C ARG A 9 -4.47 -1.59 6.54
N THR A 10 -3.35 -1.57 5.82
CA THR A 10 -2.26 -2.53 6.03
C THR A 10 -0.99 -1.76 6.32
N MET A 11 -0.39 -2.00 7.49
CA MET A 11 0.92 -1.46 7.82
C MET A 11 2.00 -2.27 7.10
N ILE A 12 2.87 -1.58 6.36
CA ILE A 12 3.96 -2.18 5.55
C ILE A 12 5.36 -1.84 6.07
N GLY A 13 5.47 -1.01 7.12
CA GLY A 13 6.74 -0.62 7.70
C GLY A 13 6.58 0.45 8.78
N LYS A 14 7.70 0.78 9.43
CA LYS A 14 7.84 1.96 10.28
C LYS A 14 8.85 2.90 9.65
N VAL A 15 8.48 4.16 9.60
CA VAL A 15 9.33 5.24 9.12
C VAL A 15 10.30 5.64 10.24
N PRO A 16 11.61 5.80 9.98
CA PRO A 16 12.56 6.33 10.95
C PRO A 16 12.14 7.73 11.46
N ASN A 17 12.46 8.07 12.71
CA ASN A 17 11.98 9.30 13.35
C ASN A 17 12.47 10.58 12.65
N GLU A 18 13.64 10.50 12.02
CA GLU A 18 14.29 11.56 11.26
C GLU A 18 13.62 11.83 9.90
N VAL A 19 12.85 10.86 9.37
CA VAL A 19 12.23 11.00 8.06
C VAL A 19 10.91 11.75 8.18
N THR A 20 10.84 12.86 7.46
CA THR A 20 9.69 13.74 7.42
C THR A 20 8.64 13.28 6.41
N TYR A 21 7.40 13.69 6.64
CA TYR A 21 6.33 13.48 5.67
C TYR A 21 6.63 14.14 4.30
N ALA A 22 7.36 15.25 4.28
CA ALA A 22 7.77 15.91 3.03
C ALA A 22 8.72 15.05 2.20
N GLU A 23 9.67 14.35 2.83
CA GLU A 23 10.57 13.44 2.14
C GLU A 23 9.83 12.21 1.58
N ILE A 24 8.90 11.64 2.36
CA ILE A 24 8.03 10.55 1.86
C ILE A 24 7.24 11.02 0.63
N ARG A 25 6.65 12.22 0.70
CA ARG A 25 5.92 12.82 -0.41
C ARG A 25 6.79 12.97 -1.65
N ILE A 26 8.00 13.52 -1.52
CA ILE A 26 8.96 13.67 -2.64
C ILE A 26 9.23 12.32 -3.31
N HIS A 27 9.39 11.25 -2.52
CA HIS A 27 9.60 9.91 -3.09
C HIS A 27 8.37 9.39 -3.83
N LEU A 28 7.16 9.58 -3.31
CA LEU A 28 5.93 9.14 -3.96
C LEU A 28 5.61 9.97 -5.22
N GLU A 29 5.82 11.28 -5.18
CA GLU A 29 5.60 12.18 -6.33
C GLU A 29 6.61 11.94 -7.47
N SER A 30 7.76 11.34 -7.16
CA SER A 30 8.74 10.93 -8.19
C SER A 30 8.26 9.75 -9.05
N ILE A 31 7.17 9.08 -8.68
CA ILE A 31 6.62 7.93 -9.41
C ILE A 31 5.64 8.45 -10.46
N PRO A 32 5.87 8.18 -11.76
CA PRO A 32 4.95 8.61 -12.81
C PRO A 32 3.53 8.11 -12.56
N LEU A 33 2.54 8.99 -12.72
CA LEU A 33 1.15 8.59 -12.66
C LEU A 33 0.81 7.63 -13.81
N PRO A 34 -0.14 6.70 -13.61
CA PRO A 34 -0.57 5.77 -14.65
C PRO A 34 -1.00 6.46 -15.94
N ARG A 35 -0.44 6.00 -17.06
CA ARG A 35 -0.78 6.49 -18.40
C ARG A 35 -1.87 5.63 -19.02
N LYS A 36 -2.76 6.27 -19.79
CA LYS A 36 -3.80 5.57 -20.55
C LYS A 36 -3.26 5.11 -21.91
N GLY A 37 -3.75 3.96 -22.39
CA GLY A 37 -3.46 3.48 -23.75
C GLY A 37 -2.06 2.88 -23.95
N VAL A 38 -1.36 2.55 -22.87
CA VAL A 38 -0.06 1.86 -22.91
C VAL A 38 -0.23 0.34 -22.68
N SER A 39 0.73 -0.45 -23.15
CA SER A 39 0.78 -1.90 -22.93
C SER A 39 2.12 -2.27 -22.28
N PRO A 40 2.13 -2.90 -21.09
CA PRO A 40 0.97 -3.31 -20.29
C PRO A 40 0.18 -2.10 -19.75
N GLU A 41 -1.11 -2.31 -19.44
CA GLU A 41 -1.98 -1.25 -18.89
C GLU A 41 -1.44 -0.75 -17.54
N GLU A 42 -1.33 0.56 -17.40
CA GLU A 42 -0.98 1.20 -16.13
C GLU A 42 -2.26 1.67 -15.43
N ASN A 43 -2.36 1.40 -14.13
CA ASN A 43 -3.49 1.80 -13.29
C ASN A 43 -3.06 2.02 -11.83
N CYS A 44 -4.02 2.22 -10.92
CA CYS A 44 -3.71 2.44 -9.50
C CYS A 44 -3.00 1.24 -8.84
N VAL A 45 -3.22 0.02 -9.32
CA VAL A 45 -2.57 -1.20 -8.82
C VAL A 45 -1.10 -1.22 -9.23
N SER A 46 -0.79 -0.94 -10.50
CA SER A 46 0.59 -0.85 -10.97
C SER A 46 1.34 0.28 -10.28
N TRP A 47 0.70 1.44 -10.08
CA TRP A 47 1.29 2.56 -9.32
C TRP A 47 1.56 2.19 -7.87
N THR A 48 0.61 1.53 -7.19
CA THR A 48 0.77 1.09 -5.79
C THR A 48 1.96 0.13 -5.64
N ARG A 49 2.14 -0.78 -6.60
CA ARG A 49 3.32 -1.66 -6.64
C ARG A 49 4.62 -0.87 -6.73
N SER A 50 4.69 0.09 -7.65
CA SER A 50 5.86 0.99 -7.77
C SER A 50 6.08 1.83 -6.51
N ALA A 51 5.01 2.28 -5.84
CA ALA A 51 5.10 3.03 -4.59
C ALA A 51 5.67 2.19 -3.45
N ILE A 52 5.18 0.97 -3.26
CA ILE A 52 5.72 0.06 -2.25
C ILE A 52 7.19 -0.25 -2.54
N GLN A 53 7.53 -0.55 -3.80
CA GLN A 53 8.90 -0.80 -4.21
C GLN A 53 9.80 0.41 -3.89
N LYS A 54 9.36 1.62 -4.23
CA LYS A 54 10.11 2.85 -3.95
C LYS A 54 10.33 3.06 -2.46
N LEU A 55 9.31 2.79 -1.64
CA LEU A 55 9.42 2.89 -0.18
C LEU A 55 10.36 1.82 0.38
N GLN A 56 10.34 0.59 -0.15
CA GLN A 56 11.28 -0.47 0.20
C GLN A 56 12.74 -0.08 -0.14
N GLU A 57 12.99 0.45 -1.34
CA GLU A 57 14.31 0.94 -1.78
C GLU A 57 14.85 2.07 -0.88
N LYS A 58 13.97 2.83 -0.23
CA LYS A 58 14.32 3.92 0.70
C LYS A 58 14.35 3.49 2.16
N GLY A 59 14.11 2.21 2.47
CA GLY A 59 14.04 1.72 3.84
C GLY A 59 12.85 2.25 4.64
N LEU A 60 11.81 2.74 3.95
CA LEU A 60 10.58 3.28 4.53
C LEU A 60 9.45 2.25 4.62
N ALA A 61 9.63 1.10 3.97
CA ALA A 61 8.80 -0.09 4.09
C ALA A 61 9.70 -1.32 4.25
N GLU A 62 9.19 -2.36 4.91
CA GLU A 62 9.93 -3.60 5.12
C GLU A 62 10.09 -4.39 3.82
N GLN A 63 11.14 -5.21 3.75
CA GLN A 63 11.42 -6.05 2.59
C GLN A 63 10.51 -7.29 2.61
N PHE A 64 9.52 -7.32 1.72
CA PHE A 64 8.61 -8.44 1.49
C PHE A 64 8.29 -8.55 -0.01
N GLY A 65 7.79 -9.71 -0.43
CA GLY A 65 7.36 -9.93 -1.82
C GLY A 65 6.11 -9.13 -2.17
N ILE A 66 6.25 -8.11 -3.04
CA ILE A 66 5.15 -7.21 -3.42
C ILE A 66 3.97 -7.98 -4.03
N ASP A 67 4.21 -8.96 -4.90
CA ASP A 67 3.13 -9.75 -5.51
C ASP A 67 2.26 -10.46 -4.48
N ARG A 68 2.91 -11.10 -3.50
CA ARG A 68 2.23 -11.79 -2.41
C ARG A 68 1.47 -10.80 -1.54
N PHE A 69 2.08 -9.67 -1.21
CA PHE A 69 1.43 -8.60 -0.46
C PHE A 69 0.16 -8.09 -1.15
N MET A 70 0.18 -7.89 -2.46
CA MET A 70 -0.99 -7.42 -3.22
C MET A 70 -2.12 -8.46 -3.20
N ALA A 71 -1.78 -9.75 -3.33
CA ALA A 71 -2.75 -10.84 -3.22
C ALA A 71 -3.37 -10.93 -1.82
N ASP A 72 -2.53 -10.89 -0.78
CA ASP A 72 -2.97 -10.94 0.62
C ASP A 72 -3.84 -9.72 0.99
N SER A 73 -3.49 -8.54 0.49
CA SER A 73 -4.26 -7.30 0.70
C SER A 73 -5.64 -7.35 0.04
N LEU A 74 -5.74 -7.97 -1.14
CA LEU A 74 -7.03 -8.18 -1.80
C LEU A 74 -7.89 -9.18 -1.02
N ALA A 75 -7.31 -10.29 -0.57
CA ALA A 75 -8.01 -11.28 0.25
C ALA A 75 -8.51 -10.66 1.59
N PHE A 76 -7.70 -9.81 2.21
CA PHE A 76 -8.09 -9.05 3.39
C PHE A 76 -9.27 -8.11 3.12
N ALA A 77 -9.25 -7.37 2.00
CA ALA A 77 -10.36 -6.51 1.60
C ALA A 77 -11.65 -7.31 1.38
N ASP A 78 -11.57 -8.47 0.72
CA ASP A 78 -12.71 -9.37 0.51
C ASP A 78 -13.30 -9.88 1.84
N GLN A 79 -12.44 -10.24 2.79
CA GLN A 79 -12.88 -10.63 4.13
C GLN A 79 -13.57 -9.48 4.87
N ARG A 80 -13.01 -8.27 4.80
CA ARG A 80 -13.59 -7.05 5.40
C ARG A 80 -14.96 -6.71 4.82
N MET A 81 -15.17 -6.91 3.53
CA MET A 81 -16.48 -6.70 2.89
C MET A 81 -17.51 -7.74 3.35
N LYS A 82 -17.12 -9.00 3.55
CA LYS A 82 -18.02 -10.07 3.99
C LYS A 82 -18.39 -10.00 5.47
N SER A 83 -17.46 -9.56 6.31
CA SER A 83 -17.64 -9.60 7.77
C SER A 83 -16.94 -8.42 8.45
N PRO A 84 -17.47 -7.19 8.27
CA PRO A 84 -16.83 -5.97 8.74
C PRO A 84 -16.72 -5.88 10.27
N ASP A 85 -17.68 -6.43 11.01
CA ASP A 85 -17.69 -6.32 12.48
C ASP A 85 -16.72 -7.28 13.17
N SER A 86 -16.35 -8.39 12.51
CA SER A 86 -15.47 -9.43 13.05
C SER A 86 -14.06 -9.42 12.45
N THR A 87 -13.78 -8.53 11.50
CA THR A 87 -12.48 -8.42 10.83
C THR A 87 -11.83 -7.09 11.17
N ALA A 88 -10.59 -7.13 11.69
CA ALA A 88 -9.83 -5.94 12.07
C ALA A 88 -9.74 -4.93 10.92
N ASN A 89 -9.92 -3.64 11.21
CA ASN A 89 -9.83 -2.57 10.22
C ASN A 89 -8.38 -2.15 9.89
N ILE A 90 -7.41 -2.65 10.65
CA ILE A 90 -5.98 -2.49 10.41
C ILE A 90 -5.31 -3.86 10.60
N ILE A 91 -4.45 -4.24 9.66
CA ILE A 91 -3.55 -5.38 9.80
C ILE A 91 -2.10 -4.92 9.69
N ASN A 92 -1.19 -5.69 10.29
CA ASN A 92 0.24 -5.45 10.19
C ASN A 92 0.88 -6.53 9.34
N TYR A 93 1.44 -6.13 8.19
CA TYR A 93 2.13 -7.04 7.28
C TYR A 93 3.63 -7.19 7.61
N THR A 94 4.04 -6.67 8.76
CA THR A 94 5.43 -6.67 9.21
C THR A 94 5.55 -7.38 10.57
N SER A 95 6.79 -7.65 10.98
CA SER A 95 7.11 -8.10 12.34
C SER A 95 7.29 -6.94 13.33
N ARG A 96 7.17 -5.69 12.88
CA ARG A 96 7.30 -4.51 13.76
C ARG A 96 6.07 -4.41 14.67
N PRO A 97 6.18 -3.87 15.88
CA PRO A 97 4.99 -3.49 16.64
C PRO A 97 4.22 -2.43 15.85
N MET A 98 2.87 -2.44 15.90
CA MET A 98 2.07 -1.30 15.43
C MET A 98 2.34 -0.09 16.31
#